data_AF-A0A0V0GKD3-F1
#
_entry.id   AF-A0A0V0GKD3-F1
#
_cell.length_a   1.000
_cell.length_b   1.000
_cell.length_c   1.000
_cell.angle_alpha   90.00
_cell.angle_beta   90.00
_cell.angle_gamma   90.00
#
_symmetry.space_group_name_H-M   'P 1'
#
loop_
_entity.id
_entity.type
_entity.pdbx_description
1 polymer ?
#
loop_
_entity_poly.entity_id
_entity_poly.type
_entity_poly.pdbx_seq_one_letter_code
_entity_poly.pdbx_strand_id
1 'polypeptide(L)' 'DLILSSKKADKTIVEVEGVGGYYTWSSTQFPVLSQKKIAGGLLVLQPRGFALPHYADSSKIGYVCEGT' A
#
# COMPACT_ATOMS: atom_id res chain seq x y z
N ASP A 1 -18.96 17.53 -0.14
CA ASP A 1 -19.26 16.10 0.02
C ASP A 1 -18.10 15.22 -0.37
N LEU A 2 -17.82 14.19 0.42
CA LEU A 2 -16.76 13.22 0.13
C LEU A 2 -17.34 12.12 -0.75
N ILE A 3 -16.97 12.08 -2.03
CA ILE A 3 -17.40 11.01 -2.94
C ILE A 3 -16.59 9.76 -2.59
N LEU A 4 -17.19 8.87 -1.80
CA LEU A 4 -16.62 7.58 -1.45
C LEU A 4 -16.95 6.57 -2.53
N SER A 5 -15.91 5.96 -3.10
CA SER A 5 -16.02 4.86 -4.05
C SER A 5 -14.92 3.85 -3.75
N SER A 6 -15.18 2.57 -4.04
CA SER A 6 -14.16 1.54 -3.95
C SER A 6 -13.02 1.84 -4.93
N LYS A 7 -11.77 1.75 -4.47
CA LYS A 7 -10.56 1.99 -5.26
C LYS A 7 -9.57 0.86 -5.07
N LYS A 8 -9.01 0.37 -6.17
CA LYS A 8 -7.79 -0.47 -6.16
C LYS A 8 -6.56 0.43 -6.06
N ALA A 9 -5.44 -0.14 -5.62
CA ALA A 9 -4.16 0.55 -5.69
C ALA A 9 -3.88 0.91 -7.17
N ASP A 10 -3.52 2.17 -7.42
CA ASP A 10 -3.33 2.73 -8.76
C ASP A 10 -1.86 2.93 -9.13
N LYS A 11 -0.94 2.72 -8.18
CA LYS A 11 0.49 2.87 -8.41
C LYS A 11 1.27 1.67 -7.88
N THR A 12 2.07 1.07 -8.75
CA THR A 12 3.13 0.14 -8.37
C THR A 12 4.36 0.92 -7.89
N ILE A 13 4.82 0.65 -6.68
CA ILE A 13 6.07 1.20 -6.15
C ILE A 13 7.24 0.31 -6.55
N VAL A 14 7.08 -1.00 -6.40
CA VAL A 14 8.05 -2.01 -6.84
C VAL A 14 7.31 -3.31 -7.11
N GLU A 15 7.75 -4.05 -8.11
CA GLU A 15 7.31 -5.40 -8.40
C GLU A 15 8.51 -6.21 -8.85
N VAL A 16 8.72 -7.36 -8.21
CA VAL A 16 9.85 -8.25 -8.45
C VAL A 16 9.29 -9.64 -8.69
N GLU A 17 9.54 -10.15 -9.89
CA GLU A 17 9.07 -11.47 -10.32
C GLU A 17 9.50 -12.56 -9.32
N GLY A 18 8.56 -13.42 -8.94
CA GLY A 18 8.79 -14.51 -7.99
C GLY A 18 8.98 -14.09 -6.53
N VAL A 19 9.04 -12.79 -6.22
CA VAL A 19 9.22 -12.27 -4.85
C VAL A 19 7.96 -11.56 -4.37
N GLY A 20 7.33 -10.74 -5.21
CA GLY A 20 6.13 -9.97 -4.86
C GLY A 20 6.26 -8.48 -5.21
N GLY A 21 5.49 -7.63 -4.54
CA GLY A 21 5.42 -6.22 -4.89
C GLY A 21 4.83 -5.34 -3.78
N TYR A 22 5.01 -4.03 -3.95
CA TYR A 22 4.43 -3.01 -3.11
C TYR A 22 3.64 -2.02 -3.96
N TYR A 23 2.37 -1.84 -3.63
CA TYR A 23 1.41 -1.02 -4.36
C TYR A 23 0.84 0.06 -3.45
N THR A 24 0.42 1.20 -4.00
CA THR A 24 -0.13 2.31 -3.23
C THR A 24 -1.33 2.95 -3.92
N TRP A 25 -2.13 3.66 -3.13
CA TRP A 25 -3.21 4.50 -3.61
C TRP A 25 -2.73 5.96 -3.67
N SER A 26 -2.85 6.61 -4.82
CA SER A 26 -2.51 8.02 -4.96
C SER A 26 -3.64 8.92 -4.46
N SER A 27 -3.26 10.06 -3.87
CA SER A 27 -4.22 11.10 -3.50
C SER A 27 -4.92 11.73 -4.71
N THR A 28 -4.36 11.60 -5.91
CA THR A 28 -4.96 12.08 -7.16
C THR A 28 -6.17 11.23 -7.56
N GLN A 29 -6.08 9.91 -7.38
CA GLN A 29 -7.17 8.97 -7.68
C GLN A 29 -8.10 8.74 -6.49
N PHE A 30 -7.61 8.96 -5.26
CA PHE A 30 -8.37 8.83 -4.04
C PHE A 30 -8.16 10.04 -3.09
N PRO A 31 -8.83 11.18 -3.35
CA PRO A 31 -8.62 12.44 -2.63
C PRO A 31 -8.86 12.40 -1.12
N VAL A 32 -9.60 11.42 -0.61
CA VAL A 32 -9.79 11.25 0.84
C VAL A 32 -8.47 11.04 1.58
N LEU A 33 -7.46 10.45 0.93
CA LEU A 33 -6.16 10.19 1.53
C LEU A 33 -5.47 11.49 1.95
N SER A 34 -5.38 12.47 1.05
CA SER A 34 -4.80 13.78 1.37
C SER A 34 -5.65 14.56 2.37
N GLN A 35 -6.99 14.52 2.24
CA GLN A 35 -7.89 15.21 3.16
C GLN A 35 -7.81 14.68 4.60
N LYS A 36 -7.58 13.38 4.76
CA LYS A 36 -7.40 12.72 6.07
C LYS A 36 -5.94 12.63 6.50
N LYS A 37 -5.00 13.11 5.68
CA LYS A 37 -3.55 13.07 5.92
C LYS A 37 -3.04 11.66 6.20
N ILE A 38 -3.53 10.69 5.44
CA ILE A 38 -3.13 9.28 5.51
C ILE A 38 -2.61 8.81 4.15
N ALA A 39 -1.86 7.71 4.17
CA ALA A 39 -1.43 7.00 2.98
C ALA A 39 -1.81 5.51 3.12
N GLY A 40 -2.00 4.84 1.97
CA GLY A 40 -2.30 3.41 1.91
C GLY A 40 -1.24 2.67 1.11
N GLY A 41 -0.86 1.48 1.58
CA GLY A 41 0.07 0.60 0.90
C GLY A 41 -0.39 -0.85 0.99
N LEU A 42 -0.18 -1.62 -0.08
CA LEU A 42 -0.43 -3.05 -0.14
C LEU A 42 0.90 -3.76 -0.43
N LEU A 43 1.39 -4.51 0.55
CA LEU A 43 2.57 -5.35 0.40
C LEU A 43 2.13 -6.78 0.11
N VAL A 44 2.60 -7.34 -0.99
CA VAL A 44 2.39 -8.74 -1.37
C VAL A 44 3.75 -9.42 -1.39
N LEU A 45 3.89 -10.49 -0.61
CA LEU A 45 5.09 -11.33 -0.61
C LEU A 45 4.70 -12.74 -1.06
N GLN A 46 5.44 -13.26 -2.04
CA GLN A 46 5.37 -14.67 -2.40
C GLN A 46 6.07 -15.52 -1.33
N PRO A 47 5.81 -16.84 -1.25
CA PRO A 47 6.53 -17.72 -0.34
C PRO A 47 8.05 -17.59 -0.49
N ARG A 48 8.76 -17.40 0.63
CA ARG A 48 10.21 -17.11 0.70
C ARG A 48 10.61 -15.72 0.18
N GLY A 49 9.65 -14.85 -0.15
CA GLY A 49 9.87 -13.44 -0.45
C GLY A 49 10.25 -12.67 0.82
N PHE A 50 11.11 -11.66 0.66
CA PHE A 50 11.60 -10.84 1.77
C PHE A 50 11.57 -9.36 1.40
N ALA A 51 10.86 -8.57 2.20
CA ALA A 51 10.92 -7.11 2.12
C ALA A 51 12.11 -6.61 2.94
N LEU A 52 12.99 -5.83 2.33
CA LEU A 52 14.10 -5.21 3.03
C LEU A 52 13.59 -4.24 4.12
N PRO A 53 14.30 -4.09 5.24
CA PRO A 53 13.94 -3.12 6.26
C PRO A 53 13.75 -1.71 5.69
N HIS A 54 12.64 -1.07 6.06
CA HIS A 54 12.27 0.28 5.62
C HIS A 54 11.71 1.08 6.78
N TYR A 55 12.13 2.35 6.91
CA TYR A 55 11.66 3.28 7.92
C TYR A 55 10.83 4.39 7.27
N ALA A 56 10.01 5.09 8.06
CA ALA A 56 9.50 6.39 7.62
C ALA A 56 9.33 7.34 8.79
N ASP A 57 9.10 8.60 8.43
CA ASP A 57 8.79 9.74 9.31
C ASP A 57 7.39 9.70 9.95
N SER A 58 6.62 8.65 9.70
CA SER A 58 5.21 8.51 10.09
C SER A 58 4.90 7.13 10.66
N SER A 59 4.08 7.11 11.72
CA SER A 59 3.53 5.90 12.33
C SER A 59 2.71 5.10 11.33
N LYS A 60 2.74 3.77 11.43
CA LYS A 60 2.01 2.84 10.56
C LYS A 60 1.26 1.79 11.37
N ILE A 61 0.14 1.35 10.82
CA ILE A 61 -0.59 0.17 11.29
C ILE A 61 -0.56 -0.83 10.13
N GLY A 62 -0.03 -2.03 10.40
CA GLY A 62 -0.05 -3.15 9.46
C GLY A 62 -1.22 -4.09 9.76
N TYR A 63 -1.87 -4.59 8.72
CA TYR A 63 -2.90 -5.62 8.81
C TYR A 63 -2.57 -6.74 7.83
N VAL A 64 -2.47 -7.97 8.33
CA VAL A 64 -2.19 -9.16 7.51
C VAL A 64 -3.51 -9.69 6.97
N CYS A 65 -3.73 -9.53 5.66
CA CYS A 65 -4.93 -10.04 5.00
C CYS A 65 -4.86 -11.55 4.74
N GLU A 66 -3.66 -12.08 4.48
CA GLU A 66 -3.42 -13.48 4.10
C GLU A 66 -1.98 -13.88 4.44
N GLY A 67 -1.75 -15.18 4.67
CA GLY A 67 -0.45 -15.75 4.97
C GLY A 67 -0.10 -15.70 6.46
N THR A 68 1.11 -16.16 6.78
CA THR A 68 1.69 -16.20 8.14
C THR A 68 3.19 -15.99 8.09
#